data_AF-A0A258M307-F1
#
_entry.id   AF-A0A258M307-F1
#
_cell.length_a   1.000
_cell.length_b   1.000
_cell.length_c   1.000
_cell.angle_alpha   90.00
_cell.angle_beta   90.00
_cell.angle_gamma   90.00
#
_symmetry.space_group_name_H-M   'P 1'
#
loop_
_entity.id
_entity.type
_entity.pdbx_description
1 polymer ?
#
loop_
_entity_poly.entity_id
_entity_poly.type
_entity_poly.pdbx_seq_one_letter_code
_entity_poly.pdbx_strand_id
1 'polypeptide(L)'
;MKKCYTPFLVFLLLCFVSCNYFKRNRQLIARDTTITKTTSFNSLFIDSARLDSFLAQNPVYADFEDQFHDFYQHRNYEFAWVDTSGLTEQAHHFYNLQKDYTLNFSDSSLYNAKLEELYQKVAALHSKSSMNAPIVIETELRLTGQFFAYASKVYKGSDLDAFQLGWFIPRKKINISALLDSALKNKGEQPAFMVSTNQQYLQLEKYLTQYQNLKRQALPEVVPAVKQSLHPGITDPKIRLIKQKLFLLGDLKVADTSAFFDTALVKAARNFQQRMGLTADGIIGNNMIGELNVPIADRIKQLLINLE
;
A
#
# COMPACT_ATOMS: atom_id res chain seq x y z
N MET A 1 -18.67 66.55 -42.11
CA MET A 1 -17.38 66.08 -41.57
C MET A 1 -17.59 65.56 -40.15
N LYS A 2 -17.14 64.32 -39.88
CA LYS A 2 -16.78 63.75 -38.56
C LYS A 2 -17.93 63.51 -37.55
N LYS A 3 -18.00 62.43 -36.78
CA LYS A 3 -17.25 61.16 -36.67
C LYS A 3 -18.12 60.23 -35.81
N CYS A 4 -18.18 58.96 -36.19
CA CYS A 4 -18.78 57.86 -35.44
C CYS A 4 -17.75 57.33 -34.41
N TYR A 5 -18.11 57.16 -33.14
CA TYR A 5 -17.31 56.43 -32.15
C TYR A 5 -18.19 55.48 -31.32
N THR A 6 -18.12 54.21 -31.72
CA THR A 6 -17.98 52.98 -30.91
C THR A 6 -18.66 52.85 -29.54
N PRO A 7 -19.50 51.84 -29.32
CA PRO A 7 -19.70 51.22 -28.01
C PRO A 7 -18.78 49.99 -27.90
N PHE A 8 -17.49 50.18 -27.60
CA PHE A 8 -16.56 49.06 -27.37
C PHE A 8 -16.19 48.86 -25.88
N LEU A 9 -16.72 49.70 -24.97
CA LEU A 9 -16.19 49.80 -23.61
C LEU A 9 -16.98 49.04 -22.52
N VAL A 10 -18.08 48.36 -22.87
CA VAL A 10 -18.91 47.64 -21.87
C VAL A 10 -18.69 46.12 -21.88
N PHE A 11 -18.06 45.57 -22.92
CA PHE A 11 -17.84 44.11 -23.00
C PHE A 11 -16.55 43.64 -22.30
N LEU A 12 -15.62 44.54 -21.95
CA LEU A 12 -14.33 44.16 -21.36
C LEU A 12 -14.36 44.00 -19.82
N LEU A 13 -15.45 44.41 -19.16
CA LEU A 13 -15.57 44.38 -17.70
C LEU A 13 -16.33 43.15 -17.16
N LEU A 14 -16.95 42.34 -18.03
CA LEU A 14 -17.64 41.10 -17.64
C LEU A 14 -16.78 39.84 -17.77
N CYS A 15 -15.60 39.92 -18.41
CA CYS A 15 -14.71 38.76 -18.52
C CYS A 15 -13.84 38.50 -17.28
N PHE A 16 -13.74 39.44 -16.33
CA PHE A 16 -12.93 39.25 -15.12
C PHE A 16 -13.68 38.64 -13.93
N VAL A 17 -15.01 38.55 -13.98
CA VAL A 17 -15.82 37.99 -12.87
C VAL A 17 -16.02 36.47 -13.00
N SER A 18 -15.73 35.89 -14.18
CA SER A 18 -15.98 34.46 -14.44
C SER A 18 -14.80 33.52 -14.12
N CYS A 19 -13.61 34.04 -13.77
CA CYS A 19 -12.46 33.19 -13.41
C CYS A 19 -12.34 32.85 -11.91
N ASN A 20 -13.17 33.44 -11.04
CA ASN A 20 -13.14 33.14 -9.59
C ASN A 20 -14.31 32.28 -9.10
N TYR A 21 -15.25 31.92 -9.97
CA TYR A 21 -16.41 31.09 -9.60
C TYR A 21 -16.10 29.58 -9.60
N PHE A 22 -14.92 29.19 -10.09
CA PHE A 22 -14.41 27.81 -10.06
C PHE A 22 -13.35 27.57 -8.97
N LYS A 23 -13.29 28.43 -7.94
CA LYS A 23 -12.71 27.99 -6.66
C LYS A 23 -13.68 27.00 -6.05
N ARG A 24 -13.43 25.72 -6.37
CA ARG A 24 -14.01 24.54 -5.73
C ARG A 24 -14.24 24.82 -4.26
N ASN A 25 -15.47 24.55 -3.82
CA ASN A 25 -15.88 24.58 -2.42
C ASN A 25 -15.19 23.42 -1.69
N ARG A 26 -13.86 23.49 -1.56
CA ARG A 26 -13.01 22.46 -0.95
C ARG A 26 -13.14 22.64 0.56
N GLN A 27 -13.60 21.61 1.26
CA GLN A 27 -13.61 21.61 2.71
C GLN A 27 -12.17 21.75 3.20
N LEU A 28 -11.91 22.78 4.01
CA LEU A 28 -10.62 22.93 4.69
C LEU A 28 -10.44 21.73 5.60
N ILE A 29 -9.42 20.93 5.31
CA ILE A 29 -9.06 19.78 6.12
C ILE A 29 -8.41 20.28 7.40
N ALA A 30 -8.94 19.86 8.55
CA ALA A 30 -8.33 20.12 9.83
C ALA A 30 -7.12 19.20 10.03
N ARG A 31 -6.03 19.78 10.54
CA ARG A 31 -4.83 19.04 10.96
C ARG A 31 -5.21 17.93 11.94
N ASP A 32 -4.80 16.69 11.68
CA ASP A 32 -5.08 15.57 12.59
C ASP A 32 -4.13 15.60 13.79
N THR A 33 -4.53 16.29 14.87
CA THR A 33 -3.72 16.39 16.08
C THR A 33 -3.66 15.09 16.90
N THR A 34 -4.34 14.01 16.49
CA THR A 34 -4.31 12.72 17.19
C THR A 34 -3.05 11.90 16.87
N ILE A 35 -2.31 12.28 15.83
CA ILE A 35 -0.99 11.74 15.50
C ILE A 35 0.05 12.51 16.33
N THR A 36 0.73 11.82 17.24
CA THR A 36 1.74 12.39 18.14
C THR A 36 2.99 11.53 18.09
N LYS A 37 4.10 11.94 18.71
CA LYS A 37 5.32 11.13 18.80
C LYS A 37 5.10 9.71 19.37
N THR A 38 4.00 9.47 20.09
CA THR A 38 3.68 8.15 20.67
C THR A 38 2.74 7.32 19.78
N THR A 39 1.90 7.95 18.96
CA THR A 39 0.91 7.28 18.09
C THR A 39 1.36 7.20 16.62
N SER A 40 2.38 7.96 16.25
CA SER A 40 3.04 7.97 14.93
C SER A 40 3.87 6.71 14.68
N PHE A 41 4.04 6.40 13.39
CA PHE A 41 4.95 5.34 12.95
C PHE A 41 6.40 5.72 13.20
N ASN A 42 6.74 7.00 12.99
CA ASN A 42 8.06 7.56 13.23
C ASN A 42 8.01 8.90 13.99
N SER A 43 9.16 9.33 14.52
CA SER A 43 9.25 10.57 15.32
C SER A 43 9.69 11.80 14.52
N LEU A 44 9.69 11.72 13.19
CA LEU A 44 10.14 12.77 12.26
C LEU A 44 8.93 13.57 11.76
N PHE A 45 9.01 14.90 11.90
CA PHE A 45 7.93 15.81 11.55
C PHE A 45 8.48 16.97 10.72
N ILE A 46 7.76 17.32 9.66
CA ILE A 46 8.06 18.46 8.79
C ILE A 46 7.51 19.73 9.44
N ASP A 47 8.30 20.80 9.42
CA ASP A 47 7.78 22.14 9.71
C ASP A 47 6.93 22.60 8.52
N SER A 48 5.69 23.02 8.74
CA SER A 48 4.79 23.46 7.68
C SER A 48 5.42 24.56 6.81
N ALA A 49 6.23 25.47 7.39
CA ALA A 49 6.92 26.49 6.63
C ALA A 49 7.96 25.93 5.64
N ARG A 50 8.52 24.74 5.92
CA ARG A 50 9.44 24.05 4.99
C ARG A 50 8.69 23.43 3.82
N LEU A 51 7.47 22.95 4.02
CA LEU A 51 6.61 22.48 2.93
C LEU A 51 6.32 23.63 1.95
N ASP A 52 5.90 24.78 2.48
CA ASP A 52 5.58 25.97 1.67
C ASP A 52 6.81 26.44 0.89
N SER A 53 7.97 26.48 1.58
CA SER A 53 9.25 26.84 0.96
C SER A 53 9.66 25.86 -0.15
N PHE A 54 9.44 24.56 0.05
CA PHE A 54 9.74 23.54 -0.95
C PHE A 54 8.87 23.70 -2.20
N LEU A 55 7.56 23.92 -2.03
CA LEU A 55 6.63 24.10 -3.15
C LEU A 55 6.97 25.36 -3.96
N ALA A 56 7.30 26.47 -3.27
CA ALA A 56 7.74 27.69 -3.92
C ALA A 56 9.04 27.50 -4.75
N GLN A 57 9.95 26.63 -4.30
CA GLN A 57 11.22 26.33 -4.99
C GLN A 57 11.09 25.27 -6.09
N ASN A 58 9.97 24.52 -6.13
CA ASN A 58 9.74 23.40 -7.03
C ASN A 58 8.42 23.57 -7.79
N PRO A 59 8.32 24.53 -8.73
CA PRO A 59 7.07 24.85 -9.44
C PRO A 59 6.53 23.69 -10.30
N VAL A 60 7.35 22.67 -10.58
CA VAL A 60 6.91 21.42 -11.23
C VAL A 60 5.81 20.69 -10.43
N TYR A 61 5.65 20.99 -9.14
CA TYR A 61 4.62 20.43 -8.27
C TYR A 61 3.49 21.42 -7.95
N ALA A 62 3.43 22.59 -8.59
CA ALA A 62 2.42 23.60 -8.31
C ALA A 62 0.99 23.08 -8.49
N ASP A 63 0.75 22.25 -9.50
CA ASP A 63 -0.55 21.62 -9.75
C ASP A 63 -0.99 20.65 -8.63
N PHE A 64 -0.08 20.31 -7.71
CA PHE A 64 -0.32 19.41 -6.59
C PHE A 64 -0.24 20.10 -5.21
N GLU A 65 -0.09 21.42 -5.15
CA GLU A 65 0.06 22.19 -3.89
C GLU A 65 -1.04 21.84 -2.88
N ASP A 66 -2.28 21.85 -3.36
CA ASP A 66 -3.48 21.48 -2.62
C ASP A 66 -3.42 20.05 -2.05
N GLN A 67 -2.89 19.10 -2.81
CA GLN A 67 -2.74 17.69 -2.42
C GLN A 67 -1.60 17.51 -1.40
N PHE A 68 -0.51 18.28 -1.54
CA PHE A 68 0.60 18.29 -0.58
C PHE A 68 0.15 18.75 0.80
N HIS A 69 -0.57 19.87 0.86
CA HIS A 69 -1.08 20.41 2.12
C HIS A 69 -2.02 19.42 2.79
N ASP A 70 -3.00 18.91 2.06
CA ASP A 70 -3.92 17.91 2.58
C ASP A 70 -3.19 16.67 3.11
N PHE A 71 -2.23 16.15 2.34
CA PHE A 71 -1.49 14.96 2.71
C PHE A 71 -0.74 15.12 4.02
N TYR A 72 0.02 16.20 4.18
CA TYR A 72 0.79 16.42 5.40
C TYR A 72 -0.06 16.93 6.57
N GLN A 73 -1.13 17.69 6.34
CA GLN A 73 -2.06 18.09 7.41
C GLN A 73 -2.73 16.88 8.08
N HIS A 74 -3.14 15.89 7.29
CA HIS A 74 -3.71 14.64 7.80
C HIS A 74 -2.71 13.74 8.51
N ARG A 75 -1.41 13.94 8.28
CA ARG A 75 -0.33 13.21 8.95
C ARG A 75 0.23 13.98 10.15
N ASN A 76 -0.37 15.11 10.51
CA ASN A 76 0.23 16.03 11.47
C ASN A 76 1.65 16.47 11.09
N TYR A 77 1.96 16.48 9.80
CA TYR A 77 3.27 16.66 9.19
C TYR A 77 4.30 15.56 9.51
N GLU A 78 3.86 14.37 9.94
CA GLU A 78 4.73 13.18 10.06
C GLU A 78 5.27 12.76 8.69
N PHE A 79 6.56 12.38 8.66
CA PHE A 79 7.20 11.86 7.44
C PHE A 79 6.47 10.61 6.94
N ALA A 80 6.45 10.46 5.63
CA ALA A 80 5.80 9.37 4.91
C ALA A 80 6.80 8.33 4.40
N TRP A 81 7.97 8.77 3.95
CA TRP A 81 8.90 7.96 3.16
C TRP A 81 10.22 7.68 3.87
N VAL A 82 10.52 8.42 4.94
CA VAL A 82 11.72 8.23 5.76
C VAL A 82 11.33 8.11 7.22
N ASP A 83 11.98 7.17 7.92
CA ASP A 83 11.87 6.99 9.37
C ASP A 83 13.24 7.06 10.06
N THR A 84 13.30 6.69 11.34
CA THR A 84 14.57 6.74 12.09
C THR A 84 15.63 5.74 11.63
N SER A 85 15.25 4.72 10.85
CA SER A 85 16.14 3.72 10.24
C SER A 85 16.60 4.11 8.84
N GLY A 86 15.89 5.01 8.15
CA GLY A 86 16.21 5.44 6.80
C GLY A 86 14.98 5.47 5.91
N LEU A 87 15.16 5.27 4.61
CA LEU A 87 14.05 5.11 3.67
C LEU A 87 13.20 3.91 4.07
N THR A 88 11.88 4.08 4.04
CA THR A 88 10.94 2.99 4.35
C THR A 88 10.83 2.03 3.17
N GLU A 89 10.35 0.80 3.41
CA GLU A 89 10.06 -0.17 2.35
C GLU A 89 9.09 0.41 1.30
N GLN A 90 8.12 1.21 1.75
CA GLN A 90 7.16 1.87 0.88
C GLN A 90 7.83 2.89 -0.04
N ALA A 91 8.85 3.62 0.45
CA ALA A 91 9.67 4.50 -0.38
C ALA A 91 10.48 3.72 -1.42
N HIS A 92 11.08 2.60 -1.03
CA HIS A 92 11.81 1.71 -1.95
C HIS A 92 10.89 1.14 -3.04
N HIS A 93 9.70 0.67 -2.67
CA HIS A 93 8.71 0.16 -3.61
C HIS A 93 8.25 1.22 -4.61
N PHE A 94 7.89 2.42 -4.13
CA PHE A 94 7.44 3.50 -5.01
C PHE A 94 8.56 3.94 -5.97
N TYR A 95 9.78 4.13 -5.46
CA TYR A 95 10.92 4.52 -6.28
C TYR A 95 11.20 3.49 -7.40
N ASN A 96 11.15 2.20 -7.09
CA ASN A 96 11.31 1.14 -8.09
C ASN A 96 10.14 1.12 -9.10
N LEU A 97 8.90 1.31 -8.64
CA LEU A 97 7.71 1.37 -9.50
C LEU A 97 7.82 2.49 -10.54
N GLN A 98 8.25 3.68 -10.13
CA GLN A 98 8.47 4.81 -11.03
C GLN A 98 9.62 4.52 -12.01
N LYS A 99 10.71 3.94 -11.53
CA LYS A 99 11.87 3.57 -12.36
C LYS A 99 11.47 2.55 -13.44
N ASP A 100 10.75 1.49 -13.06
CA ASP A 100 10.27 0.47 -13.98
C ASP A 100 9.32 1.05 -15.04
N TYR A 101 8.47 2.02 -14.67
CA TYR A 101 7.61 2.70 -15.62
C TYR A 101 8.42 3.44 -16.70
N THR A 102 9.44 4.20 -16.30
CA THR A 102 10.27 4.96 -17.25
C THR A 102 11.05 4.04 -18.20
N LEU A 103 11.52 2.88 -17.70
CA LEU A 103 12.24 1.88 -18.50
C LEU A 103 11.31 1.11 -19.45
N ASN A 104 10.19 0.59 -18.95
CA ASN A 104 9.30 -0.29 -19.73
C ASN A 104 8.49 0.44 -20.79
N PHE A 105 8.11 1.70 -20.53
CA PHE A 105 7.29 2.48 -21.46
C PHE A 105 8.10 3.49 -22.27
N SER A 106 9.43 3.58 -22.06
CA SER A 106 10.30 4.60 -22.69
C SER A 106 9.78 6.05 -22.51
N ASP A 107 8.97 6.28 -21.46
CA ASP A 107 8.38 7.57 -21.15
C ASP A 107 9.21 8.22 -20.05
N SER A 108 10.06 9.19 -20.44
CA SER A 108 10.90 9.94 -19.51
C SER A 108 10.18 11.11 -18.83
N SER A 109 8.87 11.31 -19.05
CA SER A 109 8.13 12.42 -18.42
C SER A 109 8.05 12.34 -16.90
N LEU A 110 8.24 11.14 -16.33
CA LEU A 110 8.34 10.91 -14.89
C LEU A 110 9.79 10.77 -14.40
N TYR A 111 10.80 10.96 -15.24
CA TYR A 111 12.19 10.87 -14.79
C TYR A 111 12.58 12.11 -13.98
N ASN A 112 13.17 11.91 -12.81
CA ASN A 112 13.66 12.98 -11.95
C ASN A 112 15.10 12.70 -11.48
N ALA A 113 16.08 13.26 -12.20
CA ALA A 113 17.51 13.10 -11.89
C ALA A 113 17.86 13.58 -10.48
N LYS A 114 17.18 14.62 -9.98
CA LYS A 114 17.43 15.14 -8.64
C LYS A 114 16.95 14.17 -7.57
N LEU A 115 15.79 13.55 -7.76
CA LEU A 115 15.29 12.52 -6.86
C LEU A 115 16.24 11.32 -6.85
N GLU A 116 16.72 10.86 -8.02
CA GLU A 116 17.70 9.77 -8.11
C GLU A 116 18.93 10.06 -7.25
N GLU A 117 19.54 11.24 -7.43
CA GLU A 117 20.71 11.67 -6.66
C GLU A 117 20.45 11.68 -5.15
N LEU A 118 19.32 12.28 -4.75
CA LEU A 118 18.92 12.43 -3.35
C LEU A 118 18.59 11.09 -2.70
N TYR A 119 17.89 10.21 -3.40
CA TYR A 119 17.52 8.89 -2.94
C TYR A 119 18.75 8.05 -2.65
N GLN A 120 19.73 7.99 -3.57
CA GLN A 120 20.98 7.25 -3.34
C GLN A 120 21.77 7.81 -2.14
N LYS A 121 21.81 9.13 -1.98
CA LYS A 121 22.47 9.78 -0.84
C LYS A 121 21.79 9.45 0.49
N VAL A 122 20.45 9.47 0.55
CA VAL A 122 19.70 9.14 1.77
C VAL A 122 19.75 7.64 2.07
N ALA A 123 19.69 6.77 1.06
CA ALA A 123 19.84 5.32 1.22
C ALA A 123 21.20 4.91 1.82
N ALA A 124 22.25 5.70 1.56
CA ALA A 124 23.59 5.50 2.12
C ALA A 124 23.77 6.07 3.54
N LEU A 125 22.76 6.74 4.13
CA LEU A 125 22.84 7.27 5.48
C LEU A 125 22.64 6.14 6.51
N HIS A 126 23.66 5.87 7.32
CA HIS A 126 23.60 4.84 8.37
C HIS A 126 23.33 5.38 9.79
N SER A 127 23.11 6.69 9.96
CA SER A 127 23.00 7.32 11.29
C SER A 127 21.63 7.94 11.57
N LYS A 128 21.05 7.58 12.73
CA LYS A 128 19.78 8.13 13.27
C LYS A 128 19.82 9.65 13.44
N SER A 129 20.99 10.24 13.70
CA SER A 129 21.14 11.70 13.90
C SER A 129 21.05 12.51 12.59
N SER A 130 21.05 11.86 11.44
CA SER A 130 20.97 12.51 10.12
C SER A 130 19.55 12.62 9.55
N MET A 131 18.54 12.05 10.20
CA MET A 131 17.19 11.89 9.62
C MET A 131 16.33 13.16 9.63
N ASN A 132 16.76 14.24 10.30
CA ASN A 132 16.19 15.59 10.19
C ASN A 132 17.02 16.53 9.31
N ALA A 133 18.06 16.02 8.63
CA ALA A 133 18.91 16.85 7.79
C ALA A 133 18.12 17.42 6.60
N PRO A 134 18.49 18.62 6.08
CA PRO A 134 17.81 19.23 4.93
C PRO A 134 17.69 18.30 3.73
N ILE A 135 18.71 17.46 3.48
CA ILE A 135 18.69 16.48 2.39
C ILE A 135 17.58 15.44 2.55
N VAL A 136 17.27 15.02 3.78
CA VAL A 136 16.23 14.02 4.04
C VAL A 136 14.84 14.62 3.83
N ILE A 137 14.63 15.85 4.31
CA ILE A 137 13.36 16.57 4.11
C ILE A 137 13.12 16.87 2.63
N GLU A 138 14.18 17.23 1.91
CA GLU A 138 14.12 17.41 0.46
C GLU A 138 13.75 16.11 -0.25
N THR A 139 14.33 14.96 0.14
CA THR A 139 13.97 13.64 -0.40
C THR A 139 12.52 13.26 -0.08
N GLU A 140 12.09 13.44 1.16
CA GLU A 140 10.73 13.19 1.66
C GLU A 140 9.69 13.96 0.82
N LEU A 141 9.86 15.27 0.68
CA LEU A 141 8.92 16.12 -0.08
C LEU A 141 8.98 15.83 -1.59
N ARG A 142 10.16 15.50 -2.13
CA ARG A 142 10.32 15.19 -3.55
C ARG A 142 9.74 13.82 -3.92
N LEU A 143 9.81 12.83 -3.03
CA LEU A 143 9.11 11.54 -3.18
C LEU A 143 7.59 11.77 -3.21
N THR A 144 7.06 12.60 -2.31
CA THR A 144 5.63 12.98 -2.32
C THR A 144 5.21 13.65 -3.64
N GLY A 145 6.02 14.58 -4.16
CA GLY A 145 5.71 15.24 -5.44
C GLY A 145 5.74 14.29 -6.64
N GLN A 146 6.74 13.40 -6.66
CA GLN A 146 6.81 12.37 -7.70
C GLN A 146 5.67 11.36 -7.61
N PHE A 147 5.20 11.04 -6.39
CA PHE A 147 4.04 10.20 -6.19
C PHE A 147 2.79 10.81 -6.84
N PHE A 148 2.51 12.09 -6.62
CA PHE A 148 1.36 12.75 -7.25
C PHE A 148 1.51 12.87 -8.77
N ALA A 149 2.72 13.18 -9.27
CA ALA A 149 2.99 13.22 -10.70
C ALA A 149 2.78 11.84 -11.35
N TYR A 150 3.28 10.77 -10.74
CA TYR A 150 3.06 9.40 -11.17
C TYR A 150 1.58 9.05 -11.16
N ALA A 151 0.87 9.34 -10.07
CA ALA A 151 -0.53 9.00 -9.92
C ALA A 151 -1.42 9.70 -10.95
N SER A 152 -1.21 11.00 -11.17
CA SER A 152 -1.90 11.79 -12.20
C SER A 152 -1.68 11.22 -13.60
N LYS A 153 -0.43 10.84 -13.90
CA LYS A 153 -0.04 10.29 -15.20
C LYS A 153 -0.62 8.90 -15.45
N VAL A 154 -0.51 8.00 -14.49
CA VAL A 154 -0.86 6.58 -14.65
C VAL A 154 -2.36 6.32 -14.47
N TYR A 155 -3.02 7.04 -13.57
CA TYR A 155 -4.42 6.79 -13.20
C TYR A 155 -5.43 7.76 -13.81
N LYS A 156 -5.00 8.70 -14.68
CA LYS A 156 -5.84 9.67 -15.40
C LYS A 156 -6.83 10.43 -14.50
N GLY A 157 -6.38 11.53 -13.92
CA GLY A 157 -7.25 12.52 -13.27
C GLY A 157 -6.44 13.61 -12.56
N SER A 158 -6.79 14.88 -12.74
CA SER A 158 -6.20 16.01 -12.00
C SER A 158 -6.86 16.22 -10.63
N ASP A 159 -8.01 15.57 -10.41
CA ASP A 159 -8.83 15.66 -9.19
C ASP A 159 -8.61 14.47 -8.26
N LEU A 160 -7.41 13.89 -8.29
CA LEU A 160 -7.05 12.80 -7.41
C LEU A 160 -6.89 13.34 -5.99
N ASP A 161 -7.88 13.05 -5.18
CA ASP A 161 -7.75 13.15 -3.74
C ASP A 161 -6.73 12.10 -3.27
N ALA A 162 -5.66 12.53 -2.61
CA ALA A 162 -4.65 11.65 -2.01
C ALA A 162 -5.30 10.60 -1.07
N PHE A 163 -6.47 10.90 -0.50
CA PHE A 163 -7.28 9.98 0.30
C PHE A 163 -7.96 8.90 -0.54
N GLN A 164 -8.38 9.21 -1.78
CA GLN A 164 -9.00 8.26 -2.71
C GLN A 164 -7.98 7.34 -3.38
N LEU A 165 -6.70 7.72 -3.40
CA LEU A 165 -5.61 6.92 -3.96
C LEU A 165 -5.17 5.75 -3.05
N GLY A 166 -5.66 5.64 -1.81
CA GLY A 166 -5.72 4.38 -1.05
C GLY A 166 -4.46 3.51 -0.93
N TRP A 167 -3.24 4.05 -1.14
CA TRP A 167 -2.04 3.22 -1.23
C TRP A 167 -0.92 3.56 -0.22
N PHE A 168 -0.50 2.51 0.52
CA PHE A 168 0.78 2.22 1.22
C PHE A 168 1.56 3.34 1.91
N ILE A 169 0.95 4.29 2.61
CA ILE A 169 1.71 5.10 3.58
C ILE A 169 1.03 5.03 4.93
N PRO A 170 1.51 4.17 5.83
CA PRO A 170 0.92 3.99 7.15
C PRO A 170 0.93 5.33 7.91
N ARG A 171 -0.22 5.73 8.48
CA ARG A 171 -0.47 7.09 9.06
C ARG A 171 -0.49 7.13 10.58
N LYS A 172 -0.81 6.02 11.24
CA LYS A 172 -0.91 5.89 12.70
C LYS A 172 -0.67 4.44 13.08
N LYS A 173 0.14 4.18 14.12
CA LYS A 173 0.28 2.83 14.67
C LYS A 173 -1.09 2.34 15.12
N ILE A 174 -1.63 1.35 14.42
CA ILE A 174 -2.86 0.70 14.85
C ILE A 174 -2.51 -0.04 16.15
N ASN A 175 -3.15 0.32 17.25
CA ASN A 175 -3.03 -0.45 18.49
C ASN A 175 -3.78 -1.76 18.28
N ILE A 176 -3.06 -2.77 17.78
CA ILE A 176 -3.61 -4.07 17.39
C ILE A 176 -4.36 -4.72 18.57
N SER A 177 -3.91 -4.51 19.81
CA SER A 177 -4.59 -5.03 21.01
C SER A 177 -5.92 -4.32 21.27
N ALA A 178 -5.97 -2.99 21.13
CA ALA A 178 -7.21 -2.22 21.28
C ALA A 178 -8.19 -2.46 20.12
N LEU A 179 -7.69 -2.66 18.90
CA LEU A 179 -8.48 -3.05 17.74
C LEU A 179 -9.03 -4.47 17.91
N LEU A 180 -8.20 -5.41 18.40
CA LEU A 180 -8.60 -6.78 18.72
C LEU A 180 -9.68 -6.79 19.81
N ASP A 181 -9.50 -6.04 20.90
CA ASP A 181 -10.50 -5.94 21.97
C ASP A 181 -11.81 -5.29 21.51
N SER A 182 -11.73 -4.28 20.62
CA SER A 182 -12.91 -3.63 20.04
C SER A 182 -13.67 -4.57 19.08
N ALA A 183 -12.95 -5.30 18.22
CA ALA A 183 -13.51 -6.29 17.30
C ALA A 183 -14.09 -7.52 18.01
N LEU A 184 -13.55 -7.88 19.19
CA LEU A 184 -14.10 -8.94 20.03
C LEU A 184 -15.38 -8.51 20.77
N LYS A 185 -15.53 -7.20 21.06
CA LYS A 185 -16.72 -6.65 21.74
C LYS A 185 -17.84 -6.27 20.79
N ASN A 186 -17.52 -5.72 19.62
CA ASN A 186 -18.49 -5.29 18.63
C ASN A 186 -18.61 -6.37 17.55
N LYS A 187 -19.73 -7.11 17.55
CA LYS A 187 -20.03 -8.17 16.57
C LYS A 187 -20.21 -7.60 15.15
N GLY A 188 -19.13 -7.22 14.49
CA GLY A 188 -19.07 -7.00 13.04
C GLY A 188 -19.29 -5.59 12.53
N GLU A 189 -19.28 -4.55 13.37
CA GLU A 189 -19.25 -3.17 12.86
C GLU A 189 -17.80 -2.76 12.58
N GLN A 190 -17.44 -2.76 11.29
CA GLN A 190 -16.16 -2.27 10.82
C GLN A 190 -16.12 -0.74 10.94
N PRO A 191 -15.05 -0.15 11.52
CA PRO A 191 -14.89 1.30 11.55
C PRO A 191 -14.83 1.88 10.12
N ALA A 192 -15.47 3.04 9.90
CA ALA A 192 -15.60 3.68 8.60
C ALA A 192 -14.27 4.02 7.88
N PHE A 193 -13.12 3.94 8.55
CA PHE A 193 -11.80 4.12 7.92
C PHE A 193 -11.35 2.93 7.05
N MET A 194 -12.06 1.80 7.10
CA MET A 194 -11.71 0.54 6.41
C MET A 194 -12.30 0.39 5.01
N VAL A 195 -13.02 1.38 4.47
CA VAL A 195 -13.58 1.32 3.10
C VAL A 195 -12.46 1.57 2.08
N SER A 196 -11.54 0.62 1.97
CA SER A 196 -10.50 0.59 0.96
C SER A 196 -11.07 0.03 -0.34
N THR A 197 -10.89 0.73 -1.46
CA THR A 197 -11.22 0.25 -2.80
C THR A 197 -10.20 -0.77 -3.34
N ASN A 198 -9.12 -1.03 -2.59
CA ASN A 198 -8.05 -1.93 -3.00
C ASN A 198 -8.44 -3.40 -2.81
N GLN A 199 -8.63 -4.11 -3.93
CA GLN A 199 -8.99 -5.52 -3.95
C GLN A 199 -7.98 -6.44 -3.24
N GLN A 200 -6.69 -6.10 -3.25
CA GLN A 200 -5.65 -6.89 -2.58
C GLN A 200 -5.75 -6.75 -1.06
N TYR A 201 -6.03 -5.55 -0.57
CA TYR A 201 -6.26 -5.29 0.85
C TYR A 201 -7.50 -6.03 1.36
N LEU A 202 -8.63 -5.93 0.65
CA LEU A 202 -9.85 -6.66 0.97
C LEU A 202 -9.61 -8.18 0.98
N GLN A 203 -8.77 -8.68 0.07
CA GLN A 203 -8.39 -10.08 0.03
C GLN A 203 -7.51 -10.48 1.23
N LEU A 204 -6.58 -9.63 1.66
CA LEU A 204 -5.77 -9.84 2.86
C LEU A 204 -6.64 -9.85 4.13
N GLU A 205 -7.59 -8.94 4.28
CA GLU A 205 -8.54 -8.94 5.40
C GLU A 205 -9.41 -10.20 5.44
N LYS A 206 -9.88 -10.64 4.26
CA LYS A 206 -10.63 -11.89 4.13
C LYS A 206 -9.79 -13.08 4.58
N TYR A 207 -8.53 -13.16 4.16
CA TYR A 207 -7.63 -14.21 4.62
C TYR A 207 -7.31 -14.10 6.10
N LEU A 208 -7.09 -12.89 6.64
CA LEU A 208 -6.86 -12.70 8.07
C LEU A 208 -8.03 -13.23 8.89
N THR A 209 -9.27 -12.90 8.49
CA THR A 209 -10.49 -13.41 9.13
C THR A 209 -10.57 -14.94 9.06
N GLN A 210 -10.28 -15.52 7.90
CA GLN A 210 -10.24 -16.99 7.74
C GLN A 210 -9.22 -17.63 8.68
N TYR A 211 -7.98 -17.14 8.72
CA TYR A 211 -6.92 -17.70 9.55
C TYR A 211 -7.17 -17.51 11.05
N GLN A 212 -7.81 -16.41 11.46
CA GLN A 212 -8.25 -16.23 12.84
C GLN A 212 -9.31 -17.25 13.26
N ASN A 213 -10.24 -17.59 12.37
CA ASN A 213 -11.23 -18.63 12.62
C ASN A 213 -10.55 -20.01 12.74
N LEU A 214 -9.55 -20.29 11.91
CA LEU A 214 -8.76 -21.52 11.98
C LEU A 214 -7.98 -21.66 13.30
N LYS A 215 -7.47 -20.55 13.86
CA LYS A 215 -6.77 -20.55 15.16
C LYS A 215 -7.64 -21.08 16.31
N ARG A 216 -8.98 -20.97 16.20
CA ARG A 216 -9.94 -21.45 17.21
C ARG A 216 -10.35 -22.91 17.00
N GLN A 217 -9.92 -23.55 15.92
CA GLN A 217 -10.26 -24.92 15.56
C GLN A 217 -9.11 -25.88 15.89
N ALA A 218 -9.42 -27.16 16.07
CA ALA A 218 -8.40 -28.20 16.13
C ALA A 218 -7.73 -28.32 14.75
N LEU A 219 -6.45 -27.96 14.66
CA LEU A 219 -5.70 -28.01 13.40
C LEU A 219 -5.21 -29.43 13.10
N PRO A 220 -5.16 -29.86 11.83
CA PRO A 220 -4.64 -31.17 11.46
C PRO A 220 -3.16 -31.32 11.82
N GLU A 221 -2.76 -32.57 12.04
CA GLU A 221 -1.37 -32.97 12.26
C GLU A 221 -0.43 -32.43 11.18
N VAL A 222 0.84 -32.27 11.55
CA VAL A 222 1.92 -31.86 10.65
C VAL A 222 2.07 -32.90 9.53
N VAL A 223 2.16 -32.45 8.28
CA VAL A 223 2.40 -33.36 7.16
C VAL A 223 3.87 -33.80 7.19
N PRO A 224 4.17 -35.11 7.28
CA PRO A 224 5.56 -35.58 7.24
C PRO A 224 6.22 -35.27 5.90
N ALA A 225 7.53 -35.03 5.94
CA ALA A 225 8.32 -34.90 4.71
C ALA A 225 8.23 -36.17 3.85
N VAL A 226 8.35 -35.99 2.54
CA VAL A 226 8.35 -37.06 1.55
C VAL A 226 9.78 -37.37 1.09
N LYS A 227 10.05 -38.66 0.84
CA LYS A 227 11.34 -39.08 0.25
C LYS A 227 11.48 -38.67 -1.21
N GLN A 228 10.36 -38.69 -1.93
CA GLN A 228 10.24 -38.28 -3.34
C GLN A 228 8.99 -37.43 -3.48
N SER A 229 8.98 -36.48 -4.43
CA SER A 229 7.82 -35.65 -4.71
C SER A 229 6.60 -36.50 -5.08
N LEU A 230 5.41 -36.05 -4.66
CA LEU A 230 4.17 -36.71 -5.01
C LEU A 230 3.66 -36.15 -6.35
N HIS A 231 3.32 -37.05 -7.27
CA HIS A 231 2.84 -36.73 -8.61
C HIS A 231 1.39 -37.16 -8.81
N PRO A 232 0.66 -36.57 -9.78
CA PRO A 232 -0.71 -36.97 -10.08
C PRO A 232 -0.83 -38.45 -10.41
N GLY A 233 -1.93 -39.09 -9.99
CA GLY A 233 -2.21 -40.50 -10.26
C GLY A 233 -1.67 -41.50 -9.24
N ILE A 234 -0.92 -41.06 -8.22
CA ILE A 234 -0.44 -41.96 -7.16
C ILE A 234 -1.43 -42.05 -5.99
N THR A 235 -1.25 -43.05 -5.14
CA THR A 235 -1.89 -43.15 -3.83
C THR A 235 -0.83 -43.12 -2.73
N ASP A 236 -0.97 -42.21 -1.77
CA ASP A 236 -0.08 -42.10 -0.59
C ASP A 236 -0.93 -41.68 0.63
N PRO A 237 -0.78 -42.31 1.80
CA PRO A 237 -1.51 -41.92 3.01
C PRO A 237 -1.41 -40.44 3.39
N LYS A 238 -0.28 -39.77 3.08
CA LYS A 238 -0.06 -38.33 3.35
C LYS A 238 -0.97 -37.43 2.54
N ILE A 239 -1.49 -37.91 1.39
CA ILE A 239 -2.40 -37.13 0.54
C ILE A 239 -3.66 -36.74 1.32
N ARG A 240 -4.14 -37.59 2.24
CA ARG A 240 -5.29 -37.26 3.09
C ARG A 240 -5.04 -36.03 3.94
N LEU A 241 -3.88 -35.97 4.61
CA LEU A 241 -3.49 -34.84 5.46
C LEU A 241 -3.30 -33.57 4.62
N ILE A 242 -2.69 -33.70 3.45
CA ILE A 242 -2.49 -32.57 2.54
C ILE A 242 -3.83 -32.01 2.05
N LYS A 243 -4.75 -32.88 1.59
CA LYS A 243 -6.10 -32.48 1.18
C LYS A 243 -6.85 -31.80 2.32
N GLN A 244 -6.77 -32.33 3.53
CA GLN A 244 -7.40 -31.74 4.70
C GLN A 244 -6.87 -30.33 4.99
N LYS A 245 -5.54 -30.13 4.97
CA LYS A 245 -4.95 -28.79 5.17
C LYS A 245 -5.32 -27.83 4.03
N LEU A 246 -5.21 -28.25 2.77
CA LEU A 246 -5.59 -27.42 1.63
C LEU A 246 -7.08 -27.04 1.63
N PHE A 247 -7.95 -27.91 2.14
CA PHE A 247 -9.37 -27.61 2.34
C PHE A 247 -9.56 -26.52 3.39
N LEU A 248 -8.92 -26.65 4.56
CA LEU A 248 -8.99 -25.64 5.63
C LEU A 248 -8.44 -24.28 5.18
N LEU A 249 -7.36 -24.29 4.40
CA LEU A 249 -6.73 -23.08 3.86
C LEU A 249 -7.47 -22.51 2.64
N GLY A 250 -8.49 -23.21 2.14
CA GLY A 250 -9.39 -22.76 1.06
C GLY A 250 -8.88 -23.00 -0.36
N ASP A 251 -7.77 -23.71 -0.55
CA ASP A 251 -7.24 -24.05 -1.88
C ASP A 251 -7.97 -25.25 -2.50
N LEU A 252 -8.47 -26.16 -1.67
CA LEU A 252 -9.33 -27.26 -2.07
C LEU A 252 -10.78 -26.93 -1.72
N LYS A 253 -11.68 -27.00 -2.70
CA LYS A 253 -13.09 -26.57 -2.53
C LYS A 253 -13.98 -27.57 -1.80
N VAL A 254 -13.67 -28.86 -1.95
CA VAL A 254 -14.48 -29.96 -1.43
C VAL A 254 -13.61 -30.80 -0.53
N ALA A 255 -14.10 -31.13 0.66
CA ALA A 255 -13.39 -32.02 1.56
C ALA A 255 -13.34 -33.41 0.95
N ASP A 256 -12.14 -33.89 0.65
CA ASP A 256 -11.89 -35.22 0.11
C ASP A 256 -10.90 -35.95 1.02
N THR A 257 -11.33 -37.12 1.50
CA THR A 257 -10.62 -37.99 2.44
C THR A 257 -9.91 -39.16 1.75
N SER A 258 -9.94 -39.22 0.41
CA SER A 258 -9.21 -40.20 -0.37
C SER A 258 -7.71 -39.98 -0.28
N ALA A 259 -6.94 -41.07 -0.41
CA ALA A 259 -5.48 -41.03 -0.45
C ALA A 259 -4.94 -40.87 -1.89
N PHE A 260 -5.80 -40.57 -2.87
CA PHE A 260 -5.45 -40.54 -4.29
C PHE A 260 -5.13 -39.13 -4.78
N PHE A 261 -4.07 -38.97 -5.56
CA PHE A 261 -3.68 -37.70 -6.16
C PHE A 261 -4.48 -37.44 -7.44
N ASP A 262 -5.66 -36.87 -7.27
CA ASP A 262 -6.59 -36.54 -8.35
C ASP A 262 -6.35 -35.14 -8.96
N THR A 263 -7.11 -34.85 -10.01
CA THR A 263 -7.05 -33.56 -10.72
C THR A 263 -7.48 -32.38 -9.84
N ALA A 264 -8.38 -32.61 -8.87
CA ALA A 264 -8.78 -31.59 -7.91
C ALA A 264 -7.60 -31.19 -7.00
N LEU A 265 -6.85 -32.18 -6.50
CA LEU A 265 -5.64 -31.91 -5.73
C LEU A 265 -4.56 -31.22 -6.55
N VAL A 266 -4.39 -31.54 -7.83
CA VAL A 266 -3.42 -30.82 -8.70
C VAL A 266 -3.75 -29.33 -8.74
N LYS A 267 -5.02 -28.99 -8.96
CA LYS A 267 -5.47 -27.60 -8.99
C LYS A 267 -5.29 -26.91 -7.65
N ALA A 268 -5.64 -27.58 -6.55
CA ALA A 268 -5.45 -27.05 -5.20
C ALA A 268 -3.96 -26.81 -4.89
N ALA A 269 -3.08 -27.75 -5.27
CA ALA A 269 -1.64 -27.62 -5.08
C ALA A 269 -1.09 -26.41 -5.84
N ARG A 270 -1.48 -26.20 -7.10
CA ARG A 270 -1.06 -25.02 -7.89
C ARG A 270 -1.50 -23.71 -7.26
N ASN A 271 -2.76 -23.63 -6.83
CA ASN A 271 -3.29 -22.43 -6.16
C ASN A 271 -2.48 -22.11 -4.89
N PHE A 272 -2.21 -23.13 -4.08
CA PHE A 272 -1.43 -22.97 -2.86
C PHE A 272 0.02 -22.55 -3.15
N GLN A 273 0.68 -23.23 -4.09
CA GLN A 273 2.04 -22.90 -4.52
C GLN A 273 2.14 -21.45 -4.99
N GLN A 274 1.21 -21.01 -5.84
CA GLN A 274 1.17 -19.63 -6.32
C GLN A 274 1.00 -18.64 -5.16
N ARG A 275 0.10 -18.94 -4.21
CA ARG A 275 -0.14 -18.09 -3.03
C ARG A 275 1.08 -18.01 -2.10
N MET A 276 1.89 -19.07 -2.06
CA MET A 276 3.11 -19.13 -1.23
C MET A 276 4.38 -18.72 -1.98
N GLY A 277 4.27 -18.20 -3.22
CA GLY A 277 5.43 -17.79 -4.01
C GLY A 277 6.32 -18.96 -4.48
N LEU A 278 5.78 -20.17 -4.54
CA LEU A 278 6.44 -21.36 -5.07
C LEU A 278 6.14 -21.55 -6.56
N THR A 279 6.96 -22.37 -7.23
CA THR A 279 6.66 -22.82 -8.60
C THR A 279 5.32 -23.57 -8.63
N ALA A 280 4.36 -23.05 -9.40
CA ALA A 280 3.00 -23.57 -9.48
C ALA A 280 2.85 -24.77 -10.46
N ASP A 281 3.65 -25.81 -10.28
CA ASP A 281 3.66 -27.01 -11.13
C ASP A 281 2.55 -28.03 -10.78
N GLY A 282 2.01 -27.95 -9.56
CA GLY A 282 1.04 -28.90 -9.00
C GLY A 282 1.66 -30.19 -8.46
N ILE A 283 2.98 -30.24 -8.32
CA ILE A 283 3.74 -31.36 -7.76
C ILE A 283 4.02 -31.08 -6.27
N ILE A 284 3.74 -32.04 -5.40
CA ILE A 284 3.89 -31.84 -3.96
C ILE A 284 5.28 -32.31 -3.52
N GLY A 285 6.21 -31.37 -3.42
CA GLY A 285 7.55 -31.57 -2.86
C GLY A 285 7.68 -31.04 -1.42
N ASN A 286 8.86 -31.23 -0.82
CA ASN A 286 9.12 -30.84 0.57
C ASN A 286 9.05 -29.32 0.82
N ASN A 287 9.32 -28.48 -0.18
CA ASN A 287 9.16 -27.02 -0.05
C ASN A 287 7.69 -26.66 0.17
N MET A 288 6.77 -27.25 -0.61
CA MET A 288 5.34 -27.06 -0.45
C MET A 288 4.86 -27.59 0.91
N ILE A 289 5.35 -28.76 1.33
CA ILE A 289 5.02 -29.34 2.65
C ILE A 289 5.51 -28.43 3.78
N GLY A 290 6.70 -27.83 3.64
CA GLY A 290 7.22 -26.84 4.58
C GLY A 290 6.26 -25.67 4.76
N GLU A 291 5.85 -25.04 3.64
CA GLU A 291 4.89 -23.93 3.67
C GLU A 291 3.53 -24.35 4.24
N LEU A 292 3.08 -25.58 3.94
CA LEU A 292 1.81 -26.13 4.42
C LEU A 292 1.82 -26.39 5.94
N ASN A 293 3.00 -26.59 6.51
CA ASN A 293 3.22 -26.86 7.93
C ASN A 293 3.52 -25.60 8.76
N VAL A 294 3.65 -24.42 8.15
CA VAL A 294 3.83 -23.17 8.90
C VAL A 294 2.63 -22.94 9.82
N PRO A 295 2.86 -22.66 11.13
CA PRO A 295 1.79 -22.43 12.08
C PRO A 295 0.85 -21.30 11.65
N ILE A 296 -0.45 -21.48 11.90
CA ILE A 296 -1.49 -20.48 11.60
C ILE A 296 -1.19 -19.14 12.30
N ALA A 297 -0.63 -19.17 13.52
CA ALA A 297 -0.23 -17.97 14.24
C ALA A 297 0.84 -17.15 13.49
N ASP A 298 1.81 -17.82 12.88
CA ASP A 298 2.88 -17.16 12.11
C ASP A 298 2.34 -16.60 10.79
N ARG A 299 1.39 -17.30 10.16
CA ARG A 299 0.68 -16.79 8.98
C ARG A 299 -0.17 -15.57 9.29
N ILE A 300 -0.84 -15.55 10.44
CA ILE A 300 -1.57 -14.36 10.91
C ILE A 300 -0.58 -13.20 11.08
N LYS A 301 0.59 -13.44 11.69
CA LYS A 301 1.63 -12.41 11.84
C LYS A 301 2.11 -11.88 10.49
N GLN A 302 2.37 -12.76 9.52
CA GLN A 302 2.75 -12.36 8.15
C GLN A 302 1.67 -11.53 7.47
N LEU A 303 0.39 -11.94 7.57
CA LEU A 303 -0.74 -11.20 7.02
C LEU A 303 -0.89 -9.82 7.68
N LEU A 304 -0.68 -9.72 8.99
CA LEU A 304 -0.71 -8.45 9.71
C LEU A 304 0.43 -7.52 9.28
N ILE A 305 1.65 -8.04 9.12
CA ILE A 305 2.79 -7.25 8.60
C ILE A 305 2.50 -6.74 7.18
N ASN A 306 1.86 -7.55 6.33
CA ASN A 306 1.51 -7.13 4.97
C ASN A 306 0.29 -6.18 4.91
N LEU A 307 -0.47 -6.07 6.01
CA LEU A 307 -1.58 -5.14 6.18
C LEU A 307 -1.14 -3.81 6.84
N GLU A 308 0.03 -3.80 7.50
CA GLU A 308 0.68 -2.59 8.01
C GLU A 308 1.14 -1.68 6.87
#